data_AF-A0A381I688-F1
#
_entry.id   AF-A0A381I688-F1
#
_cell.length_a   1.000
_cell.length_b   1.000
_cell.length_c   1.000
_cell.angle_alpha   90.00
_cell.angle_beta   90.00
_cell.angle_gamma   90.00
#
_symmetry.space_group_name_H-M   'P 1'
#
loop_
_entity.id
_entity.type
_entity.pdbx_description
1 polymer ?
#
loop_
_entity_poly.entity_id
_entity_poly.type
_entity_poly.pdbx_seq_one_letter_code
_entity_poly.pdbx_strand_id
1 'polypeptide(L)'
;MIGLKCGMVKLLEHQMIWDKSAKDVIILLKSIWDKTAIDIQHIGSTSIPSISAKPIIDIVVGVASLEEAKLYLERLEQCGIVFRGQDVPKQLLFAMGDFEKNTRTHHIHVVEWNSVA
;
A
#
# COMPACT_ATOMS: atom_id res chain seq x y z
N MET A 1 -13.18 -8.87 -6.26
CA MET A 1 -13.57 -7.54 -5.72
C MET A 1 -12.37 -6.95 -4.99
N ILE A 2 -12.14 -5.65 -5.16
CA ILE A 2 -11.13 -4.88 -4.44
C ILE A 2 -11.81 -3.66 -3.82
N GLY A 3 -11.48 -3.41 -2.57
CA GLY A 3 -11.87 -2.28 -1.76
C GLY A 3 -13.15 -2.46 -0.96
N LEU A 4 -13.24 -1.67 0.10
CA LEU A 4 -14.42 -1.52 0.96
C LEU A 4 -14.60 -0.05 1.33
N LYS A 5 -15.85 0.34 1.61
CA LYS A 5 -16.14 1.62 2.23
C LYS A 5 -15.49 1.67 3.63
N CYS A 6 -14.85 2.78 3.99
CA CYS A 6 -14.30 2.96 5.33
C CYS A 6 -15.39 2.76 6.39
N GLY A 7 -15.08 2.00 7.45
CA GLY A 7 -16.03 1.60 8.49
C GLY A 7 -16.83 0.33 8.17
N MET A 8 -16.76 -0.20 6.96
CA MET A 8 -17.37 -1.48 6.61
C MET A 8 -16.38 -2.63 6.84
N VAL A 9 -16.86 -3.71 7.47
CA VAL A 9 -16.12 -4.96 7.61
C VAL A 9 -16.83 -6.03 6.78
N LYS A 10 -16.14 -6.56 5.77
CA LYS A 10 -16.60 -7.70 4.96
C LYS A 10 -15.41 -8.56 4.59
N LEU A 11 -15.49 -9.84 4.90
CA LEU A 11 -14.50 -10.82 4.50
C LEU A 11 -14.95 -11.52 3.22
N LEU A 12 -14.01 -11.84 2.35
CA LEU A 12 -14.21 -12.64 1.16
C LEU A 12 -13.16 -13.76 1.15
N GLU A 13 -13.50 -14.88 0.50
CA GLU A 13 -12.49 -15.89 0.14
C GLU A 13 -11.42 -15.27 -0.76
N HIS A 14 -10.22 -15.86 -0.71
CA HIS A 14 -9.09 -15.39 -1.46
C HIS A 14 -9.38 -15.35 -2.97
N GLN A 15 -8.96 -14.25 -3.61
CA GLN A 15 -9.18 -14.02 -5.04
C GLN A 15 -7.89 -13.64 -5.73
N MET A 16 -7.57 -14.28 -6.85
CA MET A 16 -6.37 -14.00 -7.66
C MET A 16 -6.24 -12.54 -8.13
N ILE A 17 -7.35 -11.78 -8.13
CA ILE A 17 -7.33 -10.35 -8.45
C ILE A 17 -6.52 -9.54 -7.43
N TRP A 18 -6.38 -10.04 -6.19
CA TRP A 18 -5.59 -9.39 -5.15
C TRP A 18 -4.10 -9.43 -5.49
N ASP A 19 -3.59 -10.60 -5.87
CA ASP A 19 -2.20 -10.75 -6.34
C ASP A 19 -1.92 -9.90 -7.58
N LYS A 20 -2.87 -9.85 -8.52
CA LYS A 20 -2.73 -9.04 -9.73
C LYS A 20 -2.64 -7.55 -9.38
N SER A 21 -3.57 -7.05 -8.56
CA SER A 21 -3.60 -5.64 -8.16
C SER A 21 -2.35 -5.25 -7.37
N ALA A 22 -1.89 -6.12 -6.47
CA ALA A 22 -0.65 -5.89 -5.72
C ALA A 22 0.55 -5.78 -6.67
N LYS A 23 0.67 -6.70 -7.65
CA LYS A 23 1.74 -6.65 -8.67
C LYS A 23 1.71 -5.38 -9.50
N ASP A 24 0.54 -4.96 -9.96
CA ASP A 24 0.38 -3.75 -10.76
C ASP A 24 0.81 -2.50 -9.97
N VAL A 25 0.42 -2.40 -8.69
CA VAL A 25 0.84 -1.30 -7.80
C VAL A 25 2.32 -1.40 -7.45
N ILE A 26 2.89 -2.58 -7.23
CA ILE A 26 4.32 -2.75 -6.99
C ILE A 26 5.15 -2.26 -8.19
N ILE A 27 4.72 -2.56 -9.43
CA ILE A 27 5.38 -2.06 -10.65
C ILE A 27 5.30 -0.53 -10.71
N LEU A 28 4.13 0.05 -10.43
CA LEU A 28 3.95 1.50 -10.36
C LEU A 28 4.89 2.14 -9.33
N LEU A 29 4.92 1.62 -8.09
CA LEU A 29 5.76 2.15 -7.01
C LEU A 29 7.25 2.04 -7.34
N LYS A 30 7.69 0.94 -7.95
CA LYS A 30 9.07 0.80 -8.46
C LYS A 30 9.40 1.88 -9.48
N SER A 31 8.47 2.24 -10.37
CA SER A 31 8.71 3.31 -11.36
C SER A 31 8.73 4.73 -10.76
N ILE A 32 8.05 4.94 -9.63
CA ILE A 32 7.98 6.24 -8.95
C ILE A 32 9.22 6.45 -8.09
N TRP A 33 9.50 5.50 -7.19
CA TRP A 33 10.59 5.61 -6.23
C TRP A 33 11.93 5.12 -6.79
N ASP A 34 11.97 4.39 -7.90
CA ASP A 34 13.20 3.95 -8.58
C ASP A 34 14.27 3.45 -7.58
N LYS A 35 15.40 4.16 -7.45
CA LYS A 35 16.50 3.82 -6.54
C LYS A 35 16.21 4.07 -5.05
N THR A 36 15.19 4.87 -4.72
CA THR A 36 14.78 5.14 -3.33
C THR A 36 14.13 3.91 -2.69
N ALA A 37 13.41 3.09 -3.47
CA ALA A 37 12.83 1.85 -3.00
C ALA A 37 13.85 0.70 -3.09
N ILE A 38 14.20 0.13 -1.94
CA ILE A 38 15.12 -1.03 -1.84
C ILE A 38 14.34 -2.33 -2.11
N ASP A 39 13.16 -2.48 -1.54
CA ASP A 39 12.28 -3.63 -1.76
C ASP A 39 10.82 -3.25 -1.63
N ILE A 40 9.93 -3.97 -2.33
CA ILE A 40 8.49 -3.76 -2.28
C ILE A 40 7.77 -5.10 -2.32
N GLN A 41 6.93 -5.38 -1.31
CA GLN A 41 6.30 -6.68 -1.12
C GLN A 41 4.79 -6.55 -0.85
N HIS A 42 4.02 -7.53 -1.32
CA HIS A 42 2.62 -7.71 -0.96
C HIS A 42 2.53 -8.43 0.38
N ILE A 43 1.93 -7.77 1.37
CA ILE A 43 1.80 -8.26 2.74
C ILE A 43 0.33 -8.30 3.18
N GLY A 44 0.12 -8.65 4.45
CA GLY A 44 -1.22 -8.70 5.04
C GLY A 44 -2.02 -9.91 4.60
N SER A 45 -3.29 -9.97 5.01
CA SER A 45 -4.09 -11.18 4.80
C SER A 45 -4.40 -11.46 3.33
N THR A 46 -4.39 -10.44 2.46
CA THR A 46 -4.68 -10.62 1.04
C THR A 46 -3.53 -11.25 0.25
N SER A 47 -2.33 -11.41 0.84
CA SER A 47 -1.21 -12.13 0.23
C SER A 47 -1.15 -13.62 0.60
N ILE A 48 -2.11 -14.11 1.39
CA ILE A 48 -2.17 -15.49 1.88
C ILE A 48 -3.35 -16.22 1.20
N PRO A 49 -3.09 -17.11 0.22
CA PRO A 49 -4.15 -17.75 -0.57
C PRO A 49 -5.17 -18.58 0.22
N SER A 50 -4.81 -19.04 1.42
CA SER A 50 -5.59 -20.00 2.20
C SER A 50 -6.55 -19.36 3.22
N ILE A 51 -6.65 -18.02 3.28
CA ILE A 51 -7.49 -17.35 4.28
C ILE A 51 -8.47 -16.37 3.64
N SER A 52 -9.59 -16.15 4.32
CA SER A 52 -10.52 -15.07 4.00
C SER A 52 -9.99 -13.74 4.54
N ALA A 53 -10.14 -12.67 3.75
CA ALA A 53 -9.61 -11.36 4.10
C ALA A 53 -10.59 -10.24 3.72
N LYS A 54 -10.42 -9.06 4.32
CA LYS A 54 -11.00 -7.84 3.76
C LYS A 54 -10.30 -7.60 2.41
N PRO A 55 -11.01 -7.23 1.33
CA PRO A 55 -10.42 -7.02 0.01
C PRO A 55 -9.65 -5.68 -0.05
N ILE A 56 -8.77 -5.42 0.92
CA ILE A 56 -7.89 -4.26 0.99
C ILE A 56 -6.46 -4.81 0.84
N ILE A 57 -5.72 -4.30 -0.12
CA ILE A 57 -4.37 -4.77 -0.43
C ILE A 57 -3.37 -4.00 0.41
N ASP A 58 -2.53 -4.70 1.18
CA ASP A 58 -1.48 -4.07 1.97
C ASP A 58 -0.13 -4.32 1.30
N ILE A 59 0.61 -3.25 1.04
CA ILE A 59 1.95 -3.29 0.41
C ILE A 59 2.93 -2.65 1.36
N VAL A 60 4.11 -3.24 1.53
CA VAL A 60 5.23 -2.61 2.23
C VAL A 60 6.32 -2.21 1.25
N VAL A 61 6.90 -1.04 1.47
CA VAL A 61 8.01 -0.46 0.73
C VAL A 61 9.13 -0.21 1.72
N GLY A 62 10.25 -0.91 1.54
CA GLY A 62 11.50 -0.62 2.22
C GLY A 62 12.26 0.47 1.49
N VAL A 63 12.57 1.58 2.15
CA VAL A 63 13.35 2.70 1.58
C VAL A 63 14.63 2.93 2.36
N ALA A 64 15.63 3.57 1.75
CA ALA A 64 16.85 3.95 2.46
C ALA A 64 16.60 5.06 3.51
N SER A 65 15.70 6.00 3.20
CA SER A 65 15.32 7.11 4.08
C SER A 65 13.86 7.51 3.86
N LEU A 66 13.12 7.72 4.95
CA LEU A 66 11.75 8.25 4.85
C LEU A 66 11.72 9.70 4.35
N GLU A 67 12.76 10.48 4.63
CA GLU A 67 12.83 11.86 4.16
C GLU A 67 12.99 11.93 2.64
N GLU A 68 13.81 11.04 2.05
CA GLU A 68 13.90 10.91 0.60
C GLU A 68 12.57 10.43 -0.01
N ALA A 69 11.90 9.47 0.63
CA ALA A 69 10.60 8.99 0.16
C ALA A 69 9.54 10.10 0.09
N LYS A 70 9.57 11.07 1.02
CA LYS A 70 8.68 12.24 1.03
C LYS A 70 8.93 13.23 -0.11
N LEU A 71 10.07 13.19 -0.79
CA LEU A 71 10.31 14.05 -1.96
C LEU A 71 9.39 13.69 -3.15
N TYR A 72 8.74 12.52 -3.11
CA TYR A 72 7.88 12.01 -4.18
C TYR A 72 6.38 12.17 -3.90
N LEU A 73 5.98 12.88 -2.84
CA LEU A 73 4.57 13.02 -2.43
C LEU A 73 3.67 13.50 -3.57
N GLU A 74 4.07 14.54 -4.30
CA GLU A 74 3.29 15.09 -5.41
C GLU A 74 3.11 14.07 -6.55
N ARG A 75 4.19 13.35 -6.91
CA ARG A 75 4.15 12.33 -7.98
C ARG A 75 3.27 11.13 -7.61
N LEU A 76 3.29 10.73 -6.33
CA LEU A 76 2.42 9.69 -5.79
C LEU A 76 0.95 10.14 -5.84
N GLU A 77 0.67 11.38 -5.45
CA GLU A 77 -0.68 11.94 -5.47
C GLU A 77 -1.26 12.01 -6.89
N GLN A 78 -0.46 12.41 -7.88
CA GLN A 78 -0.84 12.39 -9.31
C GLN A 78 -1.19 10.98 -9.82
N CYS A 79 -0.68 9.94 -9.16
CA CYS A 79 -0.97 8.54 -9.45
C CYS A 79 -2.11 7.97 -8.58
N GLY A 80 -2.80 8.80 -7.81
CA GLY A 80 -3.90 8.40 -6.91
C GLY A 80 -3.44 7.73 -5.61
N ILE A 81 -2.16 7.87 -5.25
CA ILE A 81 -1.57 7.36 -4.01
C ILE A 81 -1.46 8.51 -3.02
N VAL A 82 -2.40 8.57 -2.08
CA VAL A 82 -2.56 9.73 -1.19
C VAL A 82 -1.86 9.48 0.14
N PHE A 83 -1.06 10.44 0.59
CA PHE A 83 -0.41 10.40 1.90
C PHE A 83 -1.44 10.55 3.03
N ARG A 84 -1.34 9.69 4.05
CA ARG A 84 -2.25 9.64 5.20
C ARG A 84 -1.61 10.03 6.52
N GLY A 85 -0.29 10.23 6.54
CA GLY A 85 0.46 10.58 7.74
C GLY A 85 1.31 9.42 8.26
N GLN A 86 1.54 9.44 9.57
CA GLN A 86 2.28 8.42 10.31
C GLN A 86 1.39 7.87 11.41
N ASP A 87 0.79 6.70 11.19
CA ASP A 87 -0.01 6.01 12.22
C ASP A 87 0.90 5.37 13.29
N VAL A 88 2.14 5.07 12.92
CA VAL A 88 3.17 4.44 13.76
C VAL A 88 4.48 5.22 13.57
N PRO A 89 5.30 5.41 14.63
CA PRO A 89 6.61 6.01 14.48
C PRO A 89 7.46 5.33 13.40
N LYS A 90 8.23 6.12 12.65
CA LYS A 90 9.10 5.65 11.55
C LYS A 90 8.38 4.88 10.43
N GLN A 91 7.09 5.14 10.23
CA GLN A 91 6.33 4.61 9.11
C GLN A 91 5.52 5.72 8.45
N LEU A 92 5.61 5.85 7.13
CA LEU A 92 4.66 6.65 6.34
C LEU A 92 3.54 5.73 5.85
N LEU A 93 2.30 6.19 5.96
CA LEU A 93 1.15 5.50 5.41
C LEU A 93 0.62 6.25 4.19
N PHE A 94 0.43 5.53 3.11
CA PHE A 94 -0.27 5.98 1.93
C PHE A 94 -1.47 5.08 1.65
N ALA A 95 -2.40 5.59 0.86
CA ALA A 95 -3.59 4.86 0.55
C ALA A 95 -4.13 5.16 -0.85
N MET A 96 -4.78 4.18 -1.45
CA MET A 96 -5.46 4.30 -2.74
C MET A 96 -6.95 4.02 -2.58
N GLY A 97 -7.77 4.48 -3.53
CA GLY A 97 -9.19 4.19 -3.57
C GLY A 97 -10.01 5.33 -4.16
N ASP A 98 -11.33 5.19 -4.06
CA ASP A 98 -12.28 6.23 -4.45
C ASP A 98 -12.61 7.04 -3.19
N PHE A 99 -11.94 8.19 -3.03
CA PHE A 99 -12.09 9.03 -1.85
C PHE A 99 -13.42 9.78 -1.81
N GLU A 100 -14.03 10.07 -2.96
CA GLU A 100 -15.39 10.63 -3.03
C GLU A 100 -16.42 9.63 -2.49
N LYS A 101 -16.28 8.36 -2.85
CA LYS A 101 -17.11 7.27 -2.32
C LYS A 101 -16.62 6.72 -0.98
N ASN A 102 -15.60 7.33 -0.39
CA ASN A 102 -14.97 6.89 0.85
C ASN A 102 -14.61 5.39 0.86
N THR A 103 -14.09 4.89 -0.26
CA THR A 103 -13.71 3.49 -0.47
C THR A 103 -12.20 3.37 -0.51
N ARG A 104 -11.67 2.43 0.28
CA ARG A 104 -10.23 2.14 0.39
C ARG A 104 -9.92 0.85 -0.34
N THR A 105 -8.91 0.86 -1.21
CA THR A 105 -8.48 -0.34 -1.98
C THR A 105 -7.10 -0.83 -1.57
N HIS A 106 -6.16 0.08 -1.32
CA HIS A 106 -4.79 -0.26 -0.94
C HIS A 106 -4.32 0.56 0.26
N HIS A 107 -3.49 -0.05 1.08
CA HIS A 107 -2.58 0.63 1.99
C HIS A 107 -1.15 0.36 1.55
N ILE A 108 -0.32 1.40 1.58
CA ILE A 108 1.09 1.31 1.25
C ILE A 108 1.85 1.83 2.46
N HIS A 109 2.55 0.92 3.12
CA HIS A 109 3.38 1.17 4.29
C HIS A 109 4.81 1.42 3.81
N VAL A 110 5.37 2.58 4.12
CA VAL A 110 6.77 2.90 3.79
C VAL A 110 7.57 2.98 5.07
N VAL A 111 8.64 2.19 5.14
CA VAL A 111 9.51 2.03 6.32
C VAL A 111 10.97 2.07 5.90
N GLU A 112 11.87 2.46 6.80
CA GLU A 112 13.30 2.37 6.52
C GLU A 112 13.74 0.90 6.49
N TRP A 113 14.50 0.54 5.46
CA TRP A 113 15.01 -0.81 5.25
C TRP A 113 15.93 -1.24 6.39
N ASN A 114 15.78 -2.48 6.86
CA ASN A 114 16.51 -3.05 7.99
C ASN A 114 16.42 -2.22 9.30
N SER A 115 15.43 -1.34 9.42
CA SER A 115 15.18 -0.67 10.70
C SER A 115 14.52 -1.64 11.68
N VAL A 116 14.91 -1.53 12.94
CA VAL A 116 14.18 -2.14 14.06
C VAL A 116 13.16 -1.13 14.56
N ALA A 117 11.92 -1.60 14.73
CA ALA A 117 10.81 -0.83 15.29
C ALA A 117 11.19 -0.27 16.68
#